data_AF-A0A644ZMU3-F1
#
_entry.id   AF-A0A644ZMU3-F1
#
_cell.length_a   1.000
_cell.length_b   1.000
_cell.length_c   1.000
_cell.angle_alpha   90.00
_cell.angle_beta   90.00
_cell.angle_gamma   90.00
#
_symmetry.space_group_name_H-M   'P 1'
#
loop_
_entity.id
_entity.type
_entity.pdbx_description
1 polymer ?
#
loop_
_entity_poly.entity_id
_entity_poly.type
_entity_poly.pdbx_seq_one_letter_code
_entity_poly.pdbx_strand_id
1 'polypeptide(L)'
;MNSFENIVNLLPLYLEKLLTQKEYYFADLTESKIKDHFCTSNPVSGVFVMIEKGEPVYIGRSRTLAQRIGVDLRSIQKSQATLTYKLMKSDLLGFKTMEETRNYMYKHFTIKMLKLEDEYERAILQIYASMRLETKYNSFMES
;
A
#
# COMPACT_ATOMS: atom_id res chain seq x y z
N MET A 1 -12.54 -13.83 -15.16
CA MET A 1 -11.13 -13.41 -15.27
C MET A 1 -11.06 -12.52 -16.49
N ASN A 2 -10.63 -11.27 -16.33
CA ASN A 2 -10.47 -10.35 -17.47
C ASN A 2 -9.25 -10.78 -18.31
N SER A 3 -9.32 -10.56 -19.63
CA SER A 3 -8.14 -10.75 -20.47
C SER A 3 -7.06 -9.73 -20.09
N PHE A 4 -5.80 -10.04 -20.38
CA PHE A 4 -4.70 -9.14 -20.09
C PHE A 4 -4.91 -7.76 -20.75
N GLU A 5 -5.35 -7.74 -22.00
CA GLU A 5 -5.63 -6.52 -22.77
C GLU A 5 -6.71 -5.67 -22.10
N ASN A 6 -7.76 -6.30 -21.58
CA ASN A 6 -8.81 -5.60 -20.84
C ASN A 6 -8.27 -5.01 -19.54
N ILE A 7 -7.44 -5.75 -18.81
CA ILE A 7 -6.79 -5.25 -17.58
C ILE A 7 -5.96 -4.02 -17.91
N VAL A 8 -5.09 -4.09 -18.94
CA VAL A 8 -4.22 -2.99 -19.35
C VAL A 8 -5.01 -1.73 -19.67
N ASN A 9 -6.12 -1.86 -20.40
CA ASN A 9 -6.98 -0.73 -20.73
C ASN A 9 -7.65 -0.08 -19.51
N LEU A 10 -7.85 -0.83 -18.42
CA LEU A 10 -8.46 -0.32 -17.18
C LEU A 10 -7.44 0.30 -16.21
N LEU A 11 -6.14 0.10 -16.40
CA LEU A 11 -5.11 0.54 -15.45
C LEU A 11 -5.12 2.06 -15.17
N PRO A 12 -5.24 2.97 -16.16
CA PRO A 12 -5.31 4.40 -15.89
C PRO A 12 -6.53 4.75 -15.02
N LEU A 13 -7.69 4.16 -15.31
CA LEU A 13 -8.92 4.36 -14.54
C LEU A 13 -8.79 3.84 -13.12
N TYR A 14 -8.16 2.68 -12.92
CA TYR A 14 -7.91 2.15 -11.57
C TYR A 14 -6.94 3.01 -10.77
N LEU A 15 -5.90 3.53 -11.41
CA LEU A 15 -4.96 4.45 -10.77
C LEU A 15 -5.67 5.74 -10.35
N GLU A 16 -6.45 6.34 -11.25
CA GLU A 16 -7.26 7.52 -10.95
C GLU A 16 -8.19 7.24 -9.76
N LYS A 17 -8.96 6.15 -9.84
CA LYS A 17 -9.87 5.73 -8.77
C LYS A 17 -9.15 5.57 -7.43
N LEU A 18 -7.94 5.00 -7.41
CA LEU A 18 -7.13 4.85 -6.19
C LEU A 18 -6.70 6.21 -5.63
N LEU A 19 -6.27 7.14 -6.48
CA LEU A 19 -5.77 8.46 -6.07
C LEU A 19 -6.88 9.41 -5.62
N THR A 20 -8.11 9.24 -6.11
CA THR A 20 -9.29 10.02 -5.69
C THR A 20 -9.95 9.45 -4.43
N GLN A 21 -9.50 8.32 -3.89
CA GLN A 21 -10.05 7.79 -2.64
C GLN A 21 -9.78 8.71 -1.46
N LYS A 22 -10.62 8.56 -0.45
CA LYS A 22 -10.39 9.18 0.86
C LYS A 22 -9.05 8.72 1.42
N GLU A 23 -8.33 9.69 1.95
CA GLU A 23 -7.04 9.50 2.59
C GLU A 23 -7.20 9.28 4.10
N TYR A 24 -6.42 8.35 4.64
CA TYR A 24 -6.46 7.96 6.04
C TYR A 24 -5.05 7.99 6.63
N TYR A 25 -4.90 8.45 7.87
CA TYR A 25 -3.64 8.28 8.58
C TYR A 25 -3.29 6.81 8.73
N PHE A 26 -2.03 6.46 8.53
CA PHE A 26 -1.57 5.08 8.62
C PHE A 26 -1.86 4.47 9.99
N ALA A 27 -1.69 5.23 11.07
CA ALA A 27 -1.96 4.78 12.44
C ALA A 27 -3.42 4.38 12.69
N ASP A 28 -4.36 5.02 11.97
CA ASP A 28 -5.78 4.92 12.22
C ASP A 28 -6.46 3.70 11.56
N LEU A 29 -5.81 3.11 10.55
CA LEU A 29 -6.43 2.08 9.70
C LEU A 29 -6.49 0.72 10.41
N THR A 30 -7.47 0.54 11.27
CA THR A 30 -7.83 -0.76 11.86
C THR A 30 -8.68 -1.58 10.89
N GLU A 31 -8.85 -2.88 11.17
CA GLU A 31 -9.75 -3.74 10.38
C GLU A 31 -11.17 -3.17 10.31
N SER A 32 -11.73 -2.74 11.45
CA SER A 32 -13.06 -2.13 11.51
C SER A 32 -13.13 -0.87 10.64
N LYS A 33 -12.15 0.03 10.72
CA LYS A 33 -12.15 1.27 9.94
C LYS A 33 -12.09 1.01 8.43
N ILE A 34 -11.39 -0.03 8.00
CA ILE A 34 -11.33 -0.46 6.60
C ILE A 34 -12.67 -1.07 6.16
N LYS A 35 -13.26 -1.94 6.99
CA LYS A 35 -14.57 -2.56 6.73
C LYS A 35 -15.69 -1.52 6.65
N ASP A 36 -15.70 -0.55 7.55
CA ASP A 36 -16.64 0.57 7.57
C ASP A 36 -16.52 1.42 6.30
N HIS A 37 -15.28 1.72 5.88
CA HIS A 37 -15.03 2.48 4.65
C HIS A 37 -15.63 1.81 3.40
N PHE A 38 -15.54 0.48 3.31
CA PHE A 38 -16.07 -0.30 2.18
C PHE A 38 -17.47 -0.86 2.44
N CYS A 39 -18.14 -0.43 3.52
CA CYS A 39 -19.48 -0.88 3.91
C CYS A 39 -19.65 -2.41 3.87
N THR A 40 -18.71 -3.15 4.45
CA THR A 40 -18.70 -4.61 4.38
C THR A 40 -18.23 -5.26 5.68
N SER A 41 -18.78 -6.44 5.99
CA SER A 41 -18.31 -7.28 7.10
C SER A 41 -17.19 -8.25 6.70
N ASN A 42 -16.98 -8.45 5.40
CA ASN A 42 -16.02 -9.40 4.84
C ASN A 42 -14.60 -8.83 4.79
N PRO A 43 -13.56 -9.69 4.71
CA PRO A 43 -12.22 -9.25 4.36
C PRO A 43 -12.22 -8.46 3.04
N VAL A 44 -11.44 -7.38 2.99
CA VAL A 44 -11.35 -6.53 1.80
C VAL A 44 -10.06 -6.85 1.05
N SER A 45 -10.20 -7.30 -0.19
CA SER A 45 -9.08 -7.43 -1.12
C SER A 45 -8.90 -6.14 -1.93
N GLY A 46 -7.65 -5.78 -2.23
CA GLY A 46 -7.42 -4.54 -2.96
C GLY A 46 -5.97 -4.10 -3.10
N VAL A 47 -5.82 -2.87 -3.58
CA VAL A 47 -4.56 -2.14 -3.74
C VAL A 47 -4.60 -0.89 -2.87
N PHE A 48 -3.46 -0.46 -2.36
CA PHE A 48 -3.33 0.76 -1.60
C PHE A 48 -2.05 1.51 -1.98
N VAL A 49 -2.09 2.83 -1.84
CA VAL A 49 -0.92 3.70 -1.94
C VAL A 49 -0.62 4.27 -0.57
N MET A 50 0.65 4.22 -0.18
CA MET A 50 1.17 4.95 0.97
C MET A 50 1.79 6.25 0.49
N ILE A 51 1.44 7.32 1.18
CA ILE A 51 1.82 8.69 0.85
C ILE A 51 2.61 9.24 2.05
N GLU A 52 3.75 9.85 1.78
CA GLU A 52 4.57 10.53 2.77
C GLU A 52 4.67 12.00 2.39
N LYS A 53 4.19 12.90 3.25
CA LYS A 53 4.23 14.36 3.00
C LYS A 53 3.67 14.78 1.63
N GLY A 54 2.61 14.12 1.17
CA GLY A 54 1.96 14.39 -0.12
C GLY A 54 2.47 13.58 -1.30
N GLU A 55 3.61 12.90 -1.16
CA GLU A 55 4.22 12.13 -2.25
C GLU A 55 3.89 10.63 -2.15
N PRO A 56 3.46 9.96 -3.23
CA PRO A 56 3.33 8.50 -3.28
C PRO A 56 4.69 7.82 -3.12
N VAL A 57 4.84 6.97 -2.11
CA VAL A 57 6.13 6.32 -1.82
C VAL A 57 6.11 4.81 -1.95
N TYR A 58 4.92 4.21 -1.88
CA TYR A 58 4.78 2.76 -1.97
C TYR A 58 3.37 2.34 -2.43
N ILE A 59 3.30 1.40 -3.37
CA ILE A 59 2.06 0.69 -3.76
C ILE A 59 2.09 -0.74 -3.22
N GLY A 60 1.06 -1.09 -2.45
CA GLY A 60 0.85 -2.45 -1.96
C GLY A 60 -0.45 -3.05 -2.47
N ARG A 61 -0.51 -4.39 -2.46
CA ARG A 61 -1.73 -5.16 -2.72
C ARG A 61 -1.92 -6.23 -1.66
N SER A 62 -3.16 -6.66 -1.44
CA SER A 62 -3.45 -7.78 -0.54
C SER A 62 -4.80 -8.43 -0.84
N ARG A 63 -4.95 -9.71 -0.48
CA ARG A 63 -6.27 -10.37 -0.35
C ARG A 63 -7.02 -9.88 0.90
N THR A 64 -6.29 -9.38 1.88
CA THR A 64 -6.83 -8.80 3.12
C THR A 64 -6.06 -7.52 3.45
N LEU A 65 -6.61 -6.37 3.06
CA LEU A 65 -6.00 -5.05 3.29
C LEU A 65 -5.74 -4.79 4.78
N ALA A 66 -6.68 -5.19 5.65
CA ALA A 66 -6.55 -5.05 7.09
C ALA A 66 -5.33 -5.78 7.66
N GLN A 67 -5.08 -7.02 7.23
CA GLN A 67 -3.88 -7.77 7.64
C GLN A 67 -2.61 -7.06 7.15
N ARG A 68 -2.58 -6.66 5.87
CA ARG A 68 -1.38 -6.06 5.29
C ARG A 68 -1.02 -4.71 5.90
N ILE A 69 -2.02 -3.83 6.04
CA ILE A 69 -1.85 -2.46 6.54
C ILE A 69 -1.80 -2.43 8.05
N GLY A 70 -2.70 -3.14 8.72
CA GLY A 70 -2.89 -3.12 10.16
C GLY A 70 -1.92 -3.99 10.94
N VAL A 71 -1.28 -4.98 10.30
CA VAL A 71 -0.37 -5.93 10.97
C VAL A 71 0.99 -5.95 10.30
N ASP A 72 1.09 -6.38 9.04
CA ASP A 72 2.40 -6.66 8.42
C ASP A 72 3.27 -5.40 8.35
N LEU A 73 2.73 -4.30 7.82
CA LEU A 73 3.45 -3.02 7.70
C LEU A 73 3.75 -2.36 9.06
N ARG A 74 3.04 -2.77 10.11
CA ARG A 74 3.21 -2.28 11.48
C ARG A 74 4.10 -3.19 12.33
N SER A 75 4.52 -4.33 11.79
CA SER A 75 5.39 -5.26 12.49
C SER A 75 6.78 -4.65 12.71
N ILE A 76 7.40 -5.00 13.83
CA ILE A 76 8.81 -4.70 14.08
C ILE A 76 9.72 -5.85 13.61
N GLN A 77 9.13 -6.96 13.17
CA GLN A 77 9.88 -8.08 12.60
C GLN A 77 10.25 -7.78 11.15
N LYS A 78 11.55 -7.84 10.85
CA LYS A 78 12.08 -7.52 9.51
C LYS A 78 11.49 -8.39 8.40
N SER A 79 11.19 -9.65 8.69
CA SER A 79 10.60 -10.62 7.74
C SER A 79 9.18 -10.24 7.30
N GLN A 80 8.46 -9.45 8.09
CA GLN A 80 7.07 -9.08 7.83
C GLN A 80 6.93 -7.63 7.33
N ALA A 81 7.71 -6.71 7.89
CA ALA A 81 7.62 -5.27 7.60
C ALA A 81 8.64 -4.81 6.54
N THR A 82 8.54 -5.36 5.33
CA THR A 82 9.50 -5.09 4.24
C THR A 82 9.66 -3.61 3.93
N LEU A 83 8.57 -2.83 3.91
CA LEU A 83 8.63 -1.39 3.66
C LEU A 83 9.36 -0.65 4.78
N THR A 84 9.00 -0.93 6.04
CA THR A 84 9.64 -0.35 7.23
C THR A 84 11.14 -0.65 7.23
N TYR A 85 11.53 -1.88 6.87
CA TYR A 85 12.93 -2.25 6.74
C TYR A 85 13.64 -1.48 5.62
N LYS A 86 13.03 -1.34 4.44
CA LYS A 86 13.58 -0.53 3.33
C LYS A 86 13.74 0.94 3.72
N LEU A 87 12.76 1.51 4.40
CA LEU A 87 12.81 2.90 4.89
C LEU A 87 13.96 3.10 5.86
N MET A 88 14.10 2.20 6.85
CA MET A 88 15.21 2.20 7.80
C MET A 88 16.57 2.11 7.09
N LYS A 89 16.68 1.29 6.03
CA LYS A 89 17.92 1.10 5.27
C LYS A 89 18.24 2.19 4.26
N SER A 90 17.27 3.05 3.92
CA SER A 90 17.49 4.13 2.96
C SER A 90 18.42 5.24 3.48
N ASP A 91 18.78 5.21 4.77
CA ASP A 91 19.68 6.12 5.50
C ASP A 91 19.32 7.62 5.46
N LEU A 92 18.29 7.99 4.69
CA LEU A 92 17.75 9.36 4.52
C LEU A 92 17.34 10.02 5.84
N LEU A 93 16.98 9.23 6.84
CA LEU A 93 16.42 9.70 8.12
C LEU A 93 17.21 9.23 9.33
N GLY A 94 18.29 8.45 9.13
CA GLY A 94 19.17 7.97 10.22
C GLY A 94 18.50 7.08 11.26
N PHE A 95 17.41 6.37 10.92
CA PHE A 95 16.73 5.48 11.85
C PHE A 95 17.60 4.28 12.20
N LYS A 96 17.72 3.98 13.50
CA LYS A 96 18.53 2.87 14.02
C LYS A 96 17.70 1.62 14.24
N THR A 97 16.39 1.77 14.43
CA THR A 97 15.50 0.65 14.74
C THR A 97 14.23 0.60 13.87
N MET A 98 13.65 -0.60 13.77
CA MET A 98 12.34 -0.82 13.13
C MET A 98 11.23 -0.05 13.84
N GLU A 99 11.32 0.08 15.17
CA GLU A 99 10.34 0.79 15.98
C GLU A 99 10.35 2.30 15.71
N GLU A 100 11.52 2.93 15.69
CA GLU A 100 11.67 4.34 15.31
C GLU A 100 11.06 4.59 13.92
N THR A 101 11.40 3.71 12.97
CA THR A 101 10.92 3.82 11.59
C THR A 101 9.40 3.67 11.51
N ARG A 102 8.81 2.71 12.22
CA ARG A 102 7.35 2.53 12.30
C ARG A 102 6.68 3.74 12.94
N ASN A 103 7.23 4.26 14.04
CA ASN A 103 6.68 5.42 14.74
C ASN A 103 6.71 6.67 13.86
N TYR A 104 7.74 6.81 13.03
CA TYR A 104 7.77 7.83 11.99
C TYR A 104 6.66 7.62 10.96
N MET A 105 6.49 6.40 10.44
CA MET A 105 5.40 6.09 9.51
C MET A 105 4.02 6.41 10.10
N TYR A 106 3.76 6.10 11.37
CA TYR A 106 2.50 6.44 12.02
C TYR A 106 2.18 7.93 12.03
N LYS A 107 3.21 8.78 12.13
CA LYS A 107 3.05 10.24 12.21
C LYS A 107 2.99 10.92 10.85
N HIS A 108 3.67 10.35 9.85
CA HIS A 108 3.94 11.05 8.59
C HIS A 108 3.34 10.38 7.36
N PHE A 109 2.80 9.16 7.51
CA PHE A 109 2.24 8.42 6.39
C PHE A 109 0.72 8.40 6.45
N THR A 110 0.16 8.52 5.26
CA THR A 110 -1.25 8.37 4.98
C THR A 110 -1.44 7.31 3.90
N ILE A 111 -2.66 6.81 3.78
CA ILE A 111 -3.01 5.72 2.88
C ILE A 111 -4.33 6.01 2.18
N LYS A 112 -4.37 5.69 0.89
CA LYS A 112 -5.59 5.56 0.08
C LYS A 112 -5.74 4.10 -0.36
N MET A 113 -6.97 3.59 -0.40
CA MET A 113 -7.25 2.17 -0.64
C MET A 113 -8.32 1.99 -1.71
N LEU A 114 -8.08 1.11 -2.68
CA LEU A 114 -9.03 0.69 -3.70
C LEU A 114 -9.37 -0.78 -3.51
N LYS A 115 -10.65 -1.09 -3.27
CA LYS A 115 -11.16 -2.46 -3.30
C LYS A 115 -11.10 -3.01 -4.73
N LEU A 116 -10.48 -4.17 -4.90
CA LEU A 116 -10.27 -4.80 -6.21
C LEU A 116 -10.14 -6.31 -6.03
N GLU A 117 -11.13 -7.08 -6.50
CA GLU A 117 -11.28 -8.51 -6.18
C GLU A 117 -10.45 -9.45 -7.05
N ASP A 118 -10.21 -9.09 -8.32
CA ASP A 118 -9.41 -9.92 -9.22
C ASP A 118 -7.92 -9.83 -8.87
N GLU A 119 -7.26 -10.98 -8.76
CA GLU A 119 -5.86 -11.06 -8.35
C GLU A 119 -4.88 -10.55 -9.40
N TYR A 120 -5.16 -10.82 -10.67
CA TYR A 120 -4.32 -10.38 -11.78
C TYR A 120 -4.43 -8.87 -11.94
N GLU A 121 -5.63 -8.31 -11.82
CA GLU A 121 -5.82 -6.87 -11.82
C GLU A 121 -5.04 -6.19 -10.69
N ARG A 122 -5.11 -6.71 -9.45
CA ARG A 122 -4.31 -6.18 -8.34
C ARG A 122 -2.81 -6.23 -8.60
N ALA A 123 -2.32 -7.35 -9.15
CA ALA A 123 -0.90 -7.55 -9.40
C ALA A 123 -0.37 -6.59 -10.48
N ILE A 124 -1.08 -6.52 -11.61
CA ILE A 124 -0.69 -5.66 -12.74
C ILE A 124 -0.84 -4.18 -12.35
N LEU A 125 -1.91 -3.81 -11.63
CA LEU A 125 -2.08 -2.45 -11.12
C LEU A 125 -0.98 -2.04 -10.16
N GLN A 126 -0.52 -2.94 -9.28
CA GLN A 126 0.60 -2.64 -8.38
C GLN A 126 1.84 -2.22 -9.18
N ILE A 127 2.20 -2.98 -10.21
CA ILE A 127 3.38 -2.70 -11.05
C ILE A 127 3.18 -1.39 -11.80
N TYR A 128 2.07 -1.26 -12.53
CA TYR A 128 1.75 -0.06 -13.31
C TYR A 128 1.75 1.21 -12.46
N ALA A 129 1.05 1.21 -11.33
CA ALA A 129 0.96 2.36 -10.44
C ALA A 129 2.31 2.72 -9.82
N SER A 130 3.11 1.72 -9.44
CA SER A 130 4.46 1.95 -8.88
C SER A 130 5.38 2.63 -9.89
N MET A 131 5.32 2.20 -11.15
CA MET A 131 6.11 2.80 -12.23
C MET A 131 5.59 4.19 -12.61
N ARG A 132 4.27 4.35 -12.72
CA ARG A 132 3.64 5.61 -13.15
C ARG A 132 3.81 6.73 -12.12
N LEU A 133 3.84 6.39 -10.84
CA LEU A 133 4.04 7.32 -9.73
C LEU A 133 5.49 7.36 -9.24
N GLU A 134 6.41 6.63 -9.89
CA GLU A 134 7.84 6.60 -9.55
C GLU A 134 8.11 6.34 -8.05
N THR A 135 7.36 5.41 -7.46
CA THR A 135 7.40 5.17 -6.01
C THR A 135 8.75 4.63 -5.55
N LYS A 136 9.40 5.33 -4.62
CA LYS A 136 10.76 5.02 -4.15
C LYS A 136 10.96 3.65 -3.47
N TYR A 137 9.92 3.05 -2.88
CA TYR A 137 10.07 1.82 -2.09
C TYR A 137 9.54 0.55 -2.77
N ASN A 138 8.90 0.67 -3.92
CA ASN A 138 8.62 -0.48 -4.79
C ASN A 138 9.90 -0.85 -5.54
N SER A 139 10.23 -2.13 -5.54
CA SER A 139 11.26 -2.68 -6.41
C SER A 139 10.76 -4.03 -6.91
N PHE A 140 10.90 -4.25 -8.21
CA PHE A 140 10.57 -5.49 -8.91
C PHE A 140 11.81 -6.11 -9.56
N MET A 141 12.98 -5.58 -9.21
CA MET A 141 14.27 -6.09 -9.68
C MET A 141 14.66 -7.34 -8.91
N GLU A 142 15.39 -8.22 -9.57
CA GLU A 142 16.04 -9.37 -8.94
C GLU A 142 17.17 -8.90 -8.02
N SER A 143 17.36 -9.64 -6.92
CA SER A 143 18.38 -9.38 -5.89
C SER A 143 19.61 -10.23 -6.06
#